data_AF-A0A5N5QBI3-F1
#
_entry.id   AF-A0A5N5QBI3-F1
#
_cell.length_a   1.000
_cell.length_b   1.000
_cell.length_c   1.000
_cell.angle_alpha   90.00
_cell.angle_beta   90.00
_cell.angle_gamma   90.00
#
_symmetry.space_group_name_H-M   'P 1'
#
loop_
_entity.id
_entity.type
_entity.pdbx_description
1 polymer ?
#
loop_
_entity_poly.entity_id
_entity_poly.type
_entity_poly.pdbx_seq_one_letter_code
_entity_poly.pdbx_strand_id
1 'polypeptide(L)'
;MITVNNTVPVESNEDWKLHRVTLHISPDVTDRIVWKMLIWERNGFDTRIIDVFAVYDIINGEEGPLTGVTVSLNLEHPHIVNSKLGARQGGFIEIMTEGNHSHLMMVLGINTIGNHSVKLRELRSRNKINFYTGILEHLADMNLLNLNVIDIARHEALMMEVERTKIQPA
;
A
#
# COMPACT_ATOMS: atom_id res chain seq x y z
N MET A 1 6.19 11.24 14.36
CA MET A 1 6.13 9.82 14.73
C MET A 1 4.71 9.40 14.45
N ILE A 2 4.52 8.24 13.83
CA ILE A 2 3.20 7.68 13.55
C ILE A 2 3.14 6.27 14.12
N THR A 3 1.94 5.79 14.40
CA THR A 3 1.73 4.42 14.86
C THR A 3 1.47 3.53 13.66
N VAL A 4 2.29 2.49 13.48
CA VAL A 4 2.02 1.40 12.54
C VAL A 4 1.42 0.24 13.33
N ASN A 5 0.18 -0.12 13.05
CA ASN A 5 -0.46 -1.31 13.61
C ASN A 5 -0.28 -2.48 12.64
N ASN A 6 0.55 -3.45 13.03
CA ASN A 6 0.88 -4.60 12.21
C ASN A 6 0.23 -5.88 12.73
N THR A 7 -0.48 -6.60 11.87
CA THR A 7 -0.96 -7.97 12.13
C THR A 7 -0.25 -9.03 11.30
N VAL A 8 0.68 -8.64 10.42
CA VAL A 8 1.43 -9.58 9.58
C VAL A 8 2.58 -10.21 10.39
N PRO A 9 2.68 -11.54 10.43
CA PRO A 9 3.81 -12.21 11.08
C PRO A 9 5.14 -11.86 10.40
N VAL A 10 6.14 -11.50 11.21
CA VAL A 10 7.53 -11.34 10.78
C VAL A 10 8.18 -12.72 10.81
N GLU A 11 7.79 -13.59 9.89
CA GLU A 11 8.33 -14.95 9.70
C GLU A 11 9.76 -14.91 9.13
N SER A 12 10.36 -16.07 8.82
CA SER A 12 11.65 -16.14 8.13
C SER A 12 11.67 -15.22 6.91
N ASN A 13 12.36 -14.11 7.12
CA ASN A 13 12.35 -12.87 6.35
C ASN A 13 12.70 -13.02 4.87
N GLU A 14 13.33 -14.14 4.50
CA GLU A 14 13.80 -14.42 3.15
C GLU A 14 12.86 -15.31 2.32
N ASP A 15 11.96 -16.07 2.95
CA ASP A 15 11.17 -17.09 2.27
C ASP A 15 10.02 -16.47 1.45
N TRP A 16 9.45 -15.38 1.98
CA TRP A 16 8.39 -14.63 1.31
C TRP A 16 8.96 -13.58 0.38
N LYS A 17 8.87 -13.83 -0.93
CA LYS A 17 9.29 -12.92 -1.98
C LYS A 17 8.16 -11.97 -2.36
N LEU A 18 8.47 -10.68 -2.46
CA LEU A 18 7.56 -9.70 -3.05
C LEU A 18 7.43 -10.04 -4.54
N HIS A 19 6.20 -10.11 -5.03
CA HIS A 19 5.93 -10.42 -6.44
C HIS A 19 5.34 -9.21 -7.15
N ARG A 20 4.39 -8.53 -6.48
CA ARG A 20 3.64 -7.42 -7.07
C ARG A 20 3.16 -6.48 -5.99
N VAL A 21 3.25 -5.17 -6.27
CA VAL A 21 2.55 -4.13 -5.52
C VAL A 21 1.41 -3.59 -6.38
N THR A 22 0.22 -3.49 -5.81
CA THR A 22 -0.95 -2.90 -6.47
C THR A 22 -1.43 -1.71 -5.67
N LEU A 23 -1.48 -0.53 -6.30
CA LEU A 23 -2.16 0.63 -5.74
C LEU A 23 -3.59 0.65 -6.25
N HIS A 24 -4.55 0.75 -5.34
CA HIS A 24 -5.97 0.66 -5.69
C HIS A 24 -6.81 1.62 -4.84
N ILE A 25 -7.79 2.23 -5.48
CA ILE A 25 -8.80 3.05 -4.82
C ILE A 25 -9.97 2.16 -4.41
N SER A 26 -10.11 1.87 -3.11
CA SER A 26 -11.19 1.00 -2.64
C SER A 26 -12.53 1.74 -2.57
N PRO A 27 -13.56 1.29 -3.30
CA PRO A 27 -14.90 1.89 -3.23
C PRO A 27 -15.77 1.32 -2.09
N ASP A 28 -15.28 0.31 -1.35
CA ASP A 28 -16.14 -0.55 -0.51
C ASP A 28 -16.32 -0.13 0.93
N VAL A 29 -15.52 0.82 1.42
CA VAL A 29 -15.78 1.33 2.76
C VAL A 29 -16.98 2.25 2.56
N THR A 30 -18.16 1.78 2.97
CA THR A 30 -19.48 2.28 2.52
C THR A 30 -19.73 3.76 2.78
N ASP A 31 -18.85 4.43 3.54
CA ASP A 31 -18.91 5.86 3.84
C ASP A 31 -17.66 6.63 3.38
N ARG A 32 -16.63 5.98 2.81
CA ARG A 32 -15.30 6.56 2.56
C ARG A 32 -14.55 5.88 1.41
N ILE A 33 -13.95 6.67 0.54
CA ILE A 33 -13.00 6.14 -0.44
C ILE A 33 -11.60 6.23 0.14
N VAL A 34 -10.91 5.09 0.16
CA VAL A 34 -9.59 4.97 0.78
C VAL A 34 -8.65 4.28 -0.23
N TRP A 35 -7.50 4.90 -0.45
CA TRP A 35 -6.41 4.27 -1.20
C TRP A 35 -5.84 3.11 -0.40
N LYS A 36 -5.46 2.06 -1.11
CA LYS A 36 -4.97 0.80 -0.57
C LYS A 36 -3.74 0.39 -1.35
N MET A 37 -2.66 0.04 -0.67
CA MET A 37 -1.54 -0.67 -1.28
C MET A 37 -1.66 -2.14 -0.91
N LEU A 38 -1.75 -3.00 -1.93
CA LEU A 38 -1.82 -4.44 -1.80
C LEU A 38 -0.47 -5.00 -2.24
N ILE A 39 0.18 -5.77 -1.39
CA ILE A 39 1.48 -6.35 -1.66
C ILE A 39 1.32 -7.86 -1.73
N TRP A 40 1.49 -8.41 -2.91
CA TRP A 40 1.46 -9.84 -3.14
C TRP A 40 2.83 -10.45 -2.85
N GLU A 41 2.86 -11.36 -1.89
CA GLU A 41 4.02 -12.19 -1.58
C GLU A 41 3.82 -13.66 -1.95
N ARG A 42 4.92 -14.35 -2.26
CA ARG A 42 4.94 -15.79 -2.54
C ARG A 42 6.05 -16.49 -1.76
N ASN A 43 5.78 -17.71 -1.31
CA ASN A 43 6.75 -18.64 -0.76
C ASN A 43 6.49 -20.03 -1.36
N GLY A 44 7.27 -20.44 -2.37
CA GLY A 44 6.98 -21.64 -3.15
C GLY A 44 5.62 -21.55 -3.84
N PHE A 45 4.68 -22.43 -3.45
CA PHE A 45 3.30 -22.43 -3.94
C PHE A 45 2.34 -21.60 -3.06
N ASP A 46 2.76 -21.22 -1.86
CA ASP A 46 1.96 -20.42 -0.96
C ASP A 46 1.96 -18.96 -1.39
N THR A 47 0.82 -18.31 -1.24
CA THR A 47 0.63 -16.92 -1.64
C THR A 47 -0.17 -16.17 -0.59
N ARG A 48 0.16 -14.90 -0.41
CA ARG A 48 -0.59 -14.02 0.49
C ARG A 48 -0.60 -12.58 -0.02
N ILE A 49 -1.57 -11.81 0.46
CA ILE A 49 -1.62 -10.38 0.22
C ILE A 49 -1.48 -9.66 1.57
N ILE A 50 -0.58 -8.69 1.60
CA ILE A 50 -0.46 -7.74 2.69
C ILE A 50 -1.13 -6.45 2.25
N ASP A 51 -2.06 -6.00 3.06
CA ASP A 51 -2.72 -4.72 2.87
C ASP A 51 -2.00 -3.64 3.69
N VAL A 52 -1.70 -2.51 3.07
CA VAL A 52 -1.14 -1.32 3.71
C VAL A 52 -2.11 -0.14 3.54
N PHE A 53 -2.59 0.38 4.66
CA PHE A 53 -3.59 1.45 4.73
C PHE A 53 -3.10 2.63 5.55
N ALA A 54 -3.09 3.82 4.95
CA ALA A 54 -2.89 5.05 5.68
C ALA A 54 -4.16 5.44 6.45
N VAL A 55 -4.01 5.89 7.70
CA VAL A 55 -5.10 6.38 8.56
C VAL A 55 -4.87 7.87 8.81
N TYR A 56 -5.89 8.68 8.54
CA TYR A 56 -5.87 10.14 8.69
C TYR A 56 -6.91 10.59 9.72
N ASP A 57 -6.65 11.71 10.40
CA ASP A 57 -7.56 12.28 11.42
C ASP A 57 -8.94 12.67 10.85
N ILE A 58 -9.01 13.02 9.56
CA ILE A 58 -10.25 13.44 8.90
C ILE A 58 -10.70 12.44 7.84
N ILE A 59 -12.02 12.27 7.81
CA ILE A 59 -12.79 11.33 7.01
C ILE A 59 -12.81 11.80 5.55
N ASN A 60 -11.75 11.55 4.79
CA ASN A 60 -11.69 11.57 3.30
C ASN A 60 -10.27 11.27 2.74
N GLY A 61 -9.40 10.60 3.51
CA GLY A 61 -8.11 10.13 3.02
C GLY A 61 -7.03 11.20 2.77
N GLU A 62 -7.34 12.50 2.79
CA GLU A 62 -6.35 13.60 2.70
C GLU A 62 -6.66 14.85 3.54
N GLU A 63 -7.88 14.98 4.07
CA GLU A 63 -8.30 16.24 4.71
C GLU A 63 -7.60 16.51 6.05
N GLY A 64 -6.94 15.51 6.65
CA GLY A 64 -6.28 15.61 7.94
C GLY A 64 -4.87 15.02 7.94
N PRO A 65 -4.09 15.25 9.01
CA PRO A 65 -2.75 14.67 9.15
C PRO A 65 -2.81 13.14 9.25
N LEU A 66 -1.74 12.48 8.79
CA LEU A 66 -1.56 11.04 8.98
C LEU A 66 -1.38 10.73 10.47
N THR A 67 -2.27 9.89 11.00
CA THR A 67 -2.29 9.45 12.40
C THR A 67 -1.63 8.10 12.58
N GLY A 68 -1.74 7.23 11.57
CA GLY A 68 -1.18 5.90 11.62
C GLY A 68 -1.22 5.18 10.28
N VAL A 69 -0.75 3.94 10.32
CA VAL A 69 -0.77 3.01 9.20
C VAL A 69 -1.23 1.66 9.73
N THR A 70 -2.16 1.02 9.04
CA THR A 70 -2.53 -0.37 9.30
C THR A 70 -1.86 -1.25 8.27
N VAL A 71 -1.20 -2.30 8.74
CA VAL A 71 -0.55 -3.33 7.92
C VAL A 71 -1.15 -4.66 8.31
N SER A 72 -1.87 -5.30 7.40
CA SER A 72 -2.64 -6.49 7.74
C SER A 72 -2.58 -7.56 6.69
N LEU A 73 -2.61 -8.82 7.14
CA LEU A 73 -2.76 -9.95 6.24
C LEU A 73 -4.19 -9.97 5.69
N ASN A 74 -4.32 -9.96 4.37
CA ASN A 74 -5.59 -10.17 3.71
C ASN A 74 -5.91 -11.66 3.71
N LEU A 75 -7.05 -12.03 4.30
CA LEU A 75 -7.50 -13.42 4.40
C LEU A 75 -8.19 -13.92 3.12
N GLU A 76 -8.46 -13.02 2.17
CA GLU A 76 -9.01 -13.40 0.88
C GLU A 76 -7.91 -13.98 -0.04
N HIS A 77 -8.26 -15.00 -0.80
CA HIS A 77 -7.35 -15.59 -1.77
C HIS A 77 -6.98 -14.57 -2.87
N PRO A 78 -5.71 -14.50 -3.34
CA PRO A 78 -5.30 -13.50 -4.35
C PRO A 78 -6.13 -13.49 -5.63
N HIS A 79 -6.63 -14.66 -6.07
CA HIS A 79 -7.55 -14.74 -7.21
C HIS A 79 -8.86 -13.99 -6.99
N ILE A 80 -9.42 -14.02 -5.78
CA ILE A 80 -10.65 -13.29 -5.44
C ILE A 80 -10.37 -11.80 -5.46
N VAL A 81 -9.26 -11.37 -4.86
CA VAL A 81 -8.84 -9.97 -4.86
C VAL A 81 -8.63 -9.46 -6.29
N ASN A 82 -7.93 -10.21 -7.14
CA ASN A 82 -7.75 -9.86 -8.55
C ASN A 82 -9.06 -9.75 -9.32
N SER A 83 -9.99 -10.67 -9.08
CA SER A 83 -11.33 -10.61 -9.70
C SER A 83 -12.07 -9.34 -9.28
N LYS A 84 -12.02 -8.97 -7.99
CA LYS A 84 -12.63 -7.74 -7.48
C LYS A 84 -11.97 -6.48 -8.05
N LEU A 85 -10.65 -6.47 -8.21
CA LEU A 85 -9.91 -5.37 -8.83
C LEU A 85 -10.30 -5.21 -10.30
N GLY A 86 -10.34 -6.30 -11.06
CA GLY A 86 -10.67 -6.29 -12.49
C GLY A 86 -12.16 -6.02 -12.79
N ALA A 87 -13.06 -6.35 -11.87
CA ALA A 87 -14.51 -6.15 -12.04
C ALA A 87 -15.00 -4.73 -11.69
N ARG A 88 -14.14 -3.87 -11.13
CA ARG A 88 -14.54 -2.54 -10.64
C ARG A 88 -14.19 -1.43 -11.61
N GLN A 89 -15.05 -0.42 -11.64
CA GLN A 89 -14.85 0.82 -12.39
C GLN A 89 -13.74 1.73 -11.81
N GLY A 90 -12.96 1.25 -10.83
CA GLY A 90 -11.85 1.97 -10.22
C GLY A 90 -10.52 1.55 -10.85
N GLY A 91 -9.71 2.52 -11.23
CA GLY A 91 -8.35 2.26 -11.70
C GLY A 91 -7.50 1.61 -10.61
N PHE A 92 -6.63 0.69 -11.03
CA PHE A 92 -5.54 0.17 -10.20
C PHE A 92 -4.24 0.24 -10.98
N ILE A 93 -3.14 0.39 -10.24
CA ILE A 93 -1.79 0.47 -10.78
C ILE A 93 -1.04 -0.75 -10.30
N GLU A 94 -0.50 -1.52 -11.22
CA GLU A 94 0.25 -2.74 -10.94
C GLU A 94 1.73 -2.52 -11.18
N ILE A 95 2.55 -2.86 -10.18
CA ILE A 95 3.99 -2.63 -10.17
C ILE A 95 4.66 -3.94 -9.79
N MET A 96 5.50 -4.46 -10.69
CA MET A 96 6.35 -5.61 -10.42
C MET A 96 7.55 -5.17 -9.59
N THR A 97 7.86 -5.90 -8.53
CA THR A 97 8.98 -5.63 -7.62
C THR A 97 9.80 -6.89 -7.41
N GLU A 98 11.10 -6.72 -7.20
CA GLU A 98 12.01 -7.79 -6.83
C GLU A 98 12.42 -7.56 -5.39
N GLY A 99 11.91 -8.34 -4.44
CA GLY A 99 12.20 -8.13 -3.03
C GLY A 99 11.76 -9.28 -2.14
N ASN A 100 11.86 -9.08 -0.84
CA ASN A 100 11.30 -10.01 0.14
C ASN A 100 10.58 -9.25 1.25
N HIS A 101 9.85 -10.00 2.07
CA HIS A 101 9.06 -9.49 3.18
C HIS A 101 9.87 -8.57 4.11
N SER A 102 11.13 -8.90 4.37
CA SER A 102 11.98 -8.11 5.27
C SER A 102 12.25 -6.70 4.78
N HIS A 103 12.38 -6.50 3.47
CA HIS A 103 12.56 -5.17 2.89
C HIS A 103 11.31 -4.32 3.15
N LEU A 104 10.12 -4.88 2.94
CA LEU A 104 8.86 -4.21 3.25
C LEU A 104 8.76 -3.86 4.74
N MET A 105 9.05 -4.82 5.62
CA MET A 105 9.02 -4.59 7.07
C MET A 105 10.02 -3.51 7.49
N MET A 106 11.21 -3.48 6.89
CA MET A 106 12.23 -2.46 7.12
C MET A 106 11.76 -1.07 6.69
N VAL A 107 11.18 -0.93 5.48
CA VAL A 107 10.59 0.34 5.00
C VAL A 107 9.52 0.85 5.96
N LEU A 108 8.70 -0.06 6.51
CA LEU A 108 7.61 0.29 7.40
C LEU A 108 8.03 0.41 8.88
N GLY A 109 9.29 0.09 9.22
CA GLY A 109 9.80 0.09 10.59
C GLY A 109 9.15 -0.93 11.51
N ILE A 110 8.72 -2.08 10.95
CA ILE A 110 8.04 -3.17 11.65
C ILE A 110 9.06 -4.26 11.99
N ASN A 111 9.01 -4.77 13.22
CA ASN A 111 9.85 -5.90 13.64
C ASN A 111 9.08 -7.02 14.37
N THR A 112 7.79 -6.83 14.64
CA THR A 112 6.92 -7.85 15.24
C THR A 112 5.44 -7.55 14.96
N ILE A 113 4.53 -8.40 15.42
CA ILE A 113 3.10 -8.11 15.45
C ILE A 113 2.81 -7.09 16.57
N GLY A 114 1.92 -6.15 16.31
CA GLY A 114 1.46 -5.14 17.26
C GLY A 114 1.68 -3.71 16.79
N ASN A 115 1.67 -2.78 17.75
CA ASN A 115 1.80 -1.36 17.48
C ASN A 115 3.26 -0.91 17.54
N HIS A 116 3.72 -0.26 16.47
CA HIS A 116 5.08 0.24 16.30
C HIS A 116 5.06 1.75 16.21
N SER A 117 5.92 2.39 16.99
CA SER A 117 6.08 3.83 16.95
C SER A 117 7.25 4.17 16.03
N VAL A 118 6.95 4.49 14.78
CA VAL A 118 7.97 4.59 13.72
C VAL A 118 8.26 6.04 13.34
N LYS A 119 9.52 6.29 12.95
CA LYS A 119 10.00 7.59 12.49
C LYS A 119 9.89 7.73 10.97
N LEU A 120 8.74 7.40 10.38
CA LEU A 120 8.42 7.67 8.98
C LEU A 120 8.08 9.16 8.75
N ARG A 121 9.00 10.05 9.17
CA ARG A 121 8.76 11.51 9.19
C ARG A 121 8.52 12.06 7.79
N GLU A 122 9.25 11.57 6.80
CA GLU A 122 9.08 11.98 5.42
C GLU A 122 7.70 11.57 4.89
N LEU A 123 7.27 10.33 5.13
CA LEU A 123 5.98 9.82 4.67
C LEU A 123 4.79 10.46 5.39
N ARG A 124 4.95 10.88 6.65
CA ARG A 124 3.88 11.52 7.44
C ARG A 124 3.36 12.83 6.85
N SER A 125 4.24 13.59 6.18
CA SER A 125 3.89 14.89 5.60
C SER A 125 3.33 14.80 4.17
N ARG A 126 3.33 13.59 3.60
CA ARG A 126 2.90 13.34 2.24
C ARG A 126 1.38 13.16 2.19
N ASN A 127 0.76 13.61 1.09
CA ASN A 127 -0.62 13.26 0.76
C ASN A 127 -0.73 11.75 0.44
N LYS A 128 -1.93 11.22 0.17
CA LYS A 128 -2.11 9.76 0.04
C LYS A 128 -1.27 9.17 -1.10
N ILE A 129 -1.23 9.84 -2.26
CA ILE A 129 -0.47 9.36 -3.42
C ILE A 129 1.02 9.38 -3.11
N ASN A 130 1.50 10.48 -2.54
CA ASN A 130 2.91 10.64 -2.16
C ASN A 130 3.30 9.67 -1.04
N PHE A 131 2.38 9.32 -0.12
CA PHE A 131 2.61 8.33 0.92
C PHE A 131 2.90 6.96 0.29
N TYR A 132 2.02 6.47 -0.59
CA TYR A 132 2.18 5.16 -1.22
C TYR A 132 3.38 5.12 -2.18
N THR A 133 3.56 6.16 -2.99
CA THR A 133 4.75 6.25 -3.86
C THR A 133 6.04 6.43 -3.06
N GLY A 134 6.00 7.04 -1.88
CA GLY A 134 7.14 7.11 -0.96
C GLY A 134 7.58 5.74 -0.43
N ILE A 135 6.64 4.82 -0.17
CA ILE A 135 6.99 3.42 0.15
C ILE A 135 7.73 2.77 -1.04
N LEU A 136 7.26 3.00 -2.27
CA LEU A 136 7.91 2.49 -3.48
C LEU A 136 9.30 3.12 -3.69
N GLU A 137 9.47 4.41 -3.39
CA GLU A 137 10.76 5.11 -3.44
C GLU A 137 11.77 4.43 -2.54
N HIS A 138 11.41 4.14 -1.28
CA HIS A 138 12.30 3.43 -0.37
C HIS A 138 12.64 2.00 -0.84
N LEU A 139 11.72 1.31 -1.51
CA LEU A 139 12.01 0.01 -2.11
C LEU A 139 12.96 0.15 -3.32
N ALA A 140 12.81 1.20 -4.13
CA ALA A 140 13.74 1.49 -5.23
C ALA A 140 15.13 1.90 -4.74
N ASP A 141 15.24 2.63 -3.63
CA ASP A 141 16.52 2.95 -2.99
C ASP A 141 17.27 1.69 -2.53
N MET A 142 16.54 0.59 -2.27
CA MET A 142 17.10 -0.73 -1.99
C MET A 142 17.40 -1.55 -3.26
N ASN A 143 17.29 -0.95 -4.45
CA ASN A 143 17.42 -1.58 -5.77
C ASN A 143 16.39 -2.70 -6.06
N LEU A 144 15.21 -2.63 -5.44
CA LEU A 144 14.12 -3.62 -5.61
C LEU A 144 13.11 -3.24 -6.70
N LEU A 145 13.23 -2.00 -7.20
CA LEU A 145 12.36 -1.35 -8.16
C LEU A 145 13.15 -0.33 -8.97
N ASN A 146 12.77 -0.13 -10.23
CA ASN A 146 13.30 0.95 -11.04
C ASN A 146 12.56 2.25 -10.71
N LEU A 147 13.31 3.33 -10.44
CA LEU A 147 12.76 4.65 -10.13
C LEU A 147 11.78 5.16 -11.21
N ASN A 148 12.02 4.86 -12.48
CA ASN A 148 11.13 5.28 -13.58
C ASN A 148 9.71 4.71 -13.43
N VAL A 149 9.56 3.53 -12.82
CA VAL A 149 8.25 2.91 -12.59
C VAL A 149 7.46 3.68 -11.53
N ILE A 150 8.15 4.33 -10.59
CA ILE A 150 7.51 5.13 -9.55
C ILE A 150 6.91 6.41 -10.15
N ASP A 151 7.63 7.07 -11.06
CA ASP A 151 7.12 8.28 -11.70
C ASP A 151 5.89 8.00 -12.56
N ILE A 152 5.89 6.86 -13.28
CA ILE A 152 4.71 6.37 -14.01
C ILE A 152 3.55 6.11 -13.04
N ALA A 153 3.80 5.36 -11.96
CA ALA A 153 2.78 5.06 -10.96
C ALA A 153 2.22 6.33 -10.29
N ARG A 154 3.07 7.31 -10.00
CA ARG A 154 2.64 8.60 -9.44
C ARG A 154 1.75 9.35 -10.43
N HIS A 155 2.13 9.39 -11.71
CA HIS A 155 1.35 10.04 -12.76
C HIS A 155 -0.03 9.38 -12.94
N GLU A 156 -0.07 8.04 -13.06
CA GLU A 156 -1.32 7.29 -13.17
C GLU A 156 -2.21 7.48 -11.95
N ALA A 157 -1.63 7.50 -10.75
CA ALA A 157 -2.39 7.70 -9.52
C ALA A 157 -3.06 9.08 -9.47
N LEU A 158 -2.37 10.12 -9.93
CA LEU A 158 -2.93 11.47 -10.06
C LEU A 158 -4.07 11.51 -11.07
N MET A 159 -3.91 10.85 -12.22
CA MET A 159 -4.96 10.80 -13.25
C MET A 159 -6.22 10.09 -12.73
N MET A 160 -6.06 8.96 -12.03
CA MET A 160 -7.18 8.23 -11.42
C MET A 160 -7.94 9.08 -10.38
N GLU A 161 -7.21 9.85 -9.56
CA GLU A 161 -7.83 10.73 -8.58
C GLU A 161 -8.62 11.87 -9.24
N VAL A 162 -8.07 12.48 -10.30
CA VAL A 162 -8.74 13.55 -11.06
C VAL A 162 -10.00 13.07 -11.75
N GLU A 163 -9.94 11.93 -12.44
CA GLU A 163 -11.11 11.33 -13.10
C GLU A 163 -12.22 11.02 -12.10
N ARG A 164 -11.85 10.51 -10.92
CA ARG A 164 -12.81 10.25 -9.85
C ARG A 164 -13.49 11.53 -9.35
N THR A 165 -12.75 12.61 -9.14
CA THR A 165 -13.32 13.87 -8.61
C THR A 165 -14.36 14.46 -9.57
N LYS A 166 -14.28 14.16 -10.86
CA LYS A 166 -15.28 14.57 -11.87
C LYS A 166 -16.58 13.75 -11.83
N ILE A 167 -16.54 12.53 -11.28
CA ILE A 167 -17.66 11.58 -11.28
C ILE A 167 -18.51 11.70 -10.01
N GLN A 168 -17.96 12.22 -8.90
CA GLN A 168 -18.72 12.49 -7.68
C GLN A 168 -19.35 13.89 -7.73
N PRO A 169 -20.70 14.03 -7.66
CA PRO A 169 -21.32 15.35 -7.53
C PRO A 169 -20.92 15.99 -6.18
N ALA A 170 -20.68 17.30 -6.23
CA ALA A 170 -20.31 18.13 -5.08
C ALA A 170 -21.38 18.13 -3.97
#